data_AF-A0A931SET8-F1
#
_entry.id   AF-A0A931SET8-F1
#
_cell.length_a   1.000
_cell.length_b   1.000
_cell.length_c   1.000
_cell.angle_alpha   90.00
_cell.angle_beta   90.00
_cell.angle_gamma   90.00
#
_symmetry.space_group_name_H-M   'P 1'
#
loop_
_entity.id
_entity.type
_entity.pdbx_description
1 polymer ?
#
loop_
_entity_poly.entity_id
_entity_poly.type
_entity_poly.pdbx_seq_one_letter_code
_entity_poly.pdbx_strand_id
1 'polypeptide(L)' 'MHFTIWKDISNKYKGNWIALTSDEKDVVASGKVASKVYKEARDKGIKVPILYKVPTISAPYIGRVW' A
#
# COMPACT_ATOMS: atom_id res chain seq x y z
N MET A 1 -10.33 15.96 2.89
CA MET A 1 -9.33 15.24 3.71
C MET A 1 -9.78 13.77 3.80
N HIS A 2 -9.20 12.86 3.00
CA HIS A 2 -9.62 11.46 2.89
C HIS A 2 -8.86 10.59 3.91
N PHE A 3 -9.31 10.56 5.17
CA PHE A 3 -8.72 9.69 6.21
C PHE A 3 -9.07 8.20 6.05
N THR A 4 -9.95 7.83 5.10
CA THR A 4 -10.49 6.47 4.95
C THR A 4 -9.62 5.52 4.13
N ILE A 5 -8.89 6.02 3.13
CA ILE A 5 -8.14 5.18 2.16
C ILE A 5 -7.16 4.24 2.86
N TRP A 6 -6.40 4.74 3.83
CA TRP A 6 -5.41 3.93 4.54
C TRP A 6 -6.03 2.85 5.43
N LYS A 7 -7.20 3.12 6.02
CA LYS A 7 -7.96 2.12 6.79
C LYS A 7 -8.41 1.00 5.87
N ASP A 8 -8.98 1.32 4.71
CA ASP A 8 -9.42 0.33 3.73
C ASP A 8 -8.25 -0.48 3.16
N ILE A 9 -7.11 0.19 2.86
CA ILE A 9 -5.88 -0.48 2.41
C ILE A 9 -5.39 -1.48 3.45
N SER A 10 -5.36 -1.08 4.72
CA SER A 10 -4.87 -1.92 5.82
C SER A 10 -5.72 -3.19 6.00
N ASN A 11 -7.04 -3.08 5.80
CA ASN A 11 -7.95 -4.22 5.93
C ASN A 11 -7.92 -5.12 4.69
N LYS A 12 -7.96 -4.53 3.49
CA LYS A 12 -8.11 -5.29 2.23
C LYS A 12 -6.83 -5.95 1.74
N TYR A 13 -5.68 -5.29 1.94
CA TYR A 13 -4.41 -5.71 1.35
C TYR A 13 -3.39 -6.19 2.39
N LYS A 14 -3.86 -6.59 3.57
CA LYS A 14 -3.02 -7.02 4.70
C LYS A 14 -1.96 -8.05 4.27
N GLY A 15 -0.68 -7.74 4.53
CA GLY A 15 0.45 -8.61 4.16
C GLY A 15 0.77 -8.66 2.66
N ASN A 16 0.10 -7.90 1.81
CA ASN A 16 0.40 -7.78 0.38
C ASN A 16 1.27 -6.55 0.10
N TRP A 17 1.98 -6.60 -1.01
CA TRP A 17 2.47 -5.41 -1.69
C TRP A 17 1.32 -4.76 -2.45
N ILE A 18 1.27 -3.43 -2.41
CA ILE A 18 0.39 -2.62 -3.24
C ILE A 18 1.24 -1.66 -4.08
N ALA A 19 0.74 -1.31 -5.26
CA ALA A 19 1.23 -0.19 -6.05
C ALA A 19 0.19 0.91 -6.03
N LEU A 20 0.61 2.11 -5.64
CA LEU A 20 -0.21 3.32 -5.60
C LEU A 20 0.11 4.23 -6.80
N THR A 21 -0.85 5.07 -7.18
CA THR A 21 -0.61 6.22 -8.05
C THR A 21 0.35 7.21 -7.38
N SER A 22 0.95 8.10 -8.17
CA SER A 22 1.91 9.10 -7.68
C SER A 22 1.31 10.11 -6.69
N ASP A 23 -0.01 10.25 -6.67
CA ASP A 23 -0.74 11.08 -5.72
C ASP A 23 -1.25 10.30 -4.49
N GLU A 24 -0.85 9.03 -4.34
CA GLU A 24 -1.15 8.14 -3.20
C GLU A 24 -2.65 7.88 -2.93
N LYS A 25 -3.53 8.20 -3.88
CA LYS A 25 -4.98 8.04 -3.69
C LYS A 25 -5.50 6.68 -4.09
N ASP A 26 -4.93 6.06 -5.13
CA ASP A 26 -5.49 4.86 -5.73
C ASP A 26 -4.51 3.69 -5.74
N VAL A 27 -5.00 2.50 -5.34
CA VAL A 27 -4.27 1.24 -5.51
C VAL A 27 -4.54 0.68 -6.89
N VAL A 28 -3.50 0.60 -7.72
CA VAL A 28 -3.61 0.14 -9.11
C VAL A 28 -3.25 -1.34 -9.30
N ALA A 29 -2.48 -1.93 -8.37
CA ALA A 29 -2.12 -3.35 -8.38
C ALA A 29 -1.82 -3.84 -6.95
N SER A 30 -1.98 -5.14 -6.69
CA SER A 30 -1.62 -5.74 -5.40
C SER A 30 -1.24 -7.20 -5.51
N GLY A 31 -0.42 -7.72 -4.60
CA GLY A 31 0.03 -9.11 -4.63
C GLY A 31 1.12 -9.45 -3.62
N LYS A 32 1.60 -10.70 -3.63
CA LYS A 32 2.60 -11.17 -2.65
C LYS A 32 4.04 -10.78 -2.99
N VAL A 33 4.32 -10.48 -4.25
CA VAL A 33 5.68 -10.25 -4.78
C VAL A 33 5.80 -8.84 -5.33
N ALA A 34 6.69 -8.02 -4.76
CA ALA A 34 6.84 -6.60 -5.09
C ALA A 34 7.08 -6.35 -6.60
N SER A 35 8.00 -7.11 -7.21
CA SER A 35 8.36 -6.95 -8.62
C SER A 35 7.20 -7.23 -9.58
N LYS A 36 6.34 -8.22 -9.26
CA LYS A 36 5.13 -8.51 -10.04
C LYS A 36 4.13 -7.36 -9.94
N VAL A 37 3.91 -6.83 -8.74
CA VAL A 37 3.00 -5.71 -8.49
C VAL A 37 3.49 -4.43 -9.19
N TYR A 38 4.80 -4.17 -9.15
CA TYR A 38 5.41 -3.05 -9.87
C TYR A 38 5.21 -3.16 -11.38
N LYS A 39 5.50 -4.34 -11.94
CA LYS A 39 5.32 -4.60 -13.37
C LYS A 39 3.87 -4.43 -13.78
N GLU A 40 2.92 -5.00 -13.03
CA GLU A 40 1.49 -4.87 -13.30
C GLU A 40 1.03 -3.39 -13.30
N ALA A 41 1.52 -2.58 -12.36
CA ALA A 41 1.22 -1.16 -12.33
C ALA A 41 1.82 -0.39 -13.52
N ARG A 42 3.05 -0.74 -13.94
CA ARG A 42 3.68 -0.19 -15.14
C ARG A 42 2.92 -0.57 -16.42
N ASP A 43 2.48 -1.82 -16.52
CA ASP A 43 1.68 -2.34 -17.65
C ASP A 43 0.32 -1.64 -17.74
N LYS A 44 -0.21 -1.14 -16.61
CA LYS A 44 -1.42 -0.29 -16.53
C LYS A 44 -1.16 1.19 -16.85
N GLY A 45 0.05 1.57 -17.26
CA GLY A 45 0.39 2.93 -17.69
C GLY A 45 0.88 3.86 -16.57
N ILE A 46 1.03 3.37 -15.33
CA ILE A 46 1.59 4.19 -14.25
C ILE A 46 3.10 4.25 -14.41
N LYS A 47 3.65 5.44 -14.71
CA LYS A 47 5.09 5.62 -14.93
C LYS A 47 5.91 5.33 -13.67
N VAL A 48 5.57 5.91 -12.53
CA VAL A 48 6.36 5.71 -11.30
C VAL A 48 5.42 5.30 -10.18
N PRO A 49 5.04 4.00 -10.11
CA PRO A 49 4.16 3.53 -9.06
C PRO A 49 4.90 3.50 -7.72
N ILE A 50 4.23 3.96 -6.66
CA ILE A 50 4.74 3.91 -5.29
C ILE A 50 4.44 2.52 -4.74
N LEU A 51 5.47 1.77 -4.36
CA LEU A 51 5.30 0.46 -3.73
C LEU A 51 5.19 0.59 -2.21
N TYR A 52 4.21 -0.07 -1.63
CA TYR A 52 4.05 -0.17 -0.18
C TYR A 52 3.77 -1.61 0.23
N LYS A 53 4.45 -2.07 1.29
CA LYS A 53 4.18 -3.37 1.91
C LYS A 53 3.23 -3.17 3.07
N VAL A 54 2.01 -3.67 2.92
CA VAL A 54 1.00 -3.55 3.97
C VAL A 54 1.37 -4.47 5.14
N PRO A 55 1.48 -3.95 6.37
CA PRO A 55 1.77 -4.75 7.54
C PRO A 55 0.73 -5.84 7.75
N THR A 56 1.16 -7.00 8.27
CA THR A 56 0.24 -8.08 8.68
C THR A 56 -0.45 -7.78 10.00
N ILE A 57 0.17 -6.96 10.84
CA ILE A 57 -0.31 -6.55 12.16
C ILE A 57 -0.13 -5.04 12.26
N SER A 58 -1.20 -4.34 12.62
CA SER A 58 -1.11 -2.94 13.03
C SER A 58 -0.93 -2.95 14.54
N ALA A 59 0.31 -2.98 15.00
CA ALA A 59 0.64 -2.91 16.42
C ALA A 59 0.94 -1.43 16.74
N PRO A 60 0.00 -0.69 17.36
CA PRO A 60 0.27 0.68 17.77
C PRO A 60 1.33 0.66 18.87
N TYR A 61 2.43 1.38 18.66
CA TYR A 61 3.41 1.65 19.69
C TYR A 61 3.16 3.07 20.22
N ILE A 62 2.71 3.16 21.46
CA ILE A 62 2.63 4.42 22.20
C ILE A 62 3.79 4.37 23.18
N GLY A 63 4.74 5.28 23.02
CA GLY A 63 6.04 5.25 23.71
C GLY A 63 5.93 5.10 25.23
N ARG A 64 7.03 4.69 25.88
CA ARG A 64 7.10 4.68 27.34
C ARG A 64 7.07 6.11 27.86
N VAL A 65 6.04 6.43 28.64
CA VAL A 65 6.01 7.63 29.48
C VAL A 65 6.92 7.35 30.67
N TRP A 66 7.89 8.23 30.92
CA TRP A 66 8.73 8.25 32.12
C TRP A 66 8.15 9.23 33.13
#